data_AF-A0A251MY24-F1
#
_entry.id   AF-A0A251MY24-F1
#
_cell.length_a   1.000
_cell.length_b   1.000
_cell.length_c   1.000
_cell.angle_alpha   90.00
_cell.angle_beta   90.00
_cell.angle_gamma   90.00
#
_symmetry.space_group_name_H-M   'P 1'
#
loop_
_entity.id
_entity.type
_entity.pdbx_description
1 polymer ?
#
loop_
_entity_poly.entity_id
_entity_poly.type
_entity_poly.pdbx_seq_one_letter_code
_entity_poly.pdbx_strand_id
1 'polypeptide(L)'
;MGHSSQNQTEPPKLRSKVEIKTDKISNLPSDVIEKILLLLPIRDAVRTSVLSRKWRYKSATLPNLKFDSLSVSTVKQTTFANIVDQVLLLHIGPICSFLLSRPDDFLANSDIERWILHLSRNSIKEFTLENWKSHLYEMPLCFFSCQDMTHIDLYRCLLQPPSTFKGFRSLKSLCMENVTLAPDVFKNLIVCCPLLKTLRLLNCDGLRHLKMDAPKLELLEVEVDEGVFEMVNLQNTLNLADVSITLAINDDLRQVPDSNLVQFFVHFPHIRRLTFGRNFLKYLAVRGLPGKLPQPCLCLKFLSISIRFKALKEILAALCLLRSSPALQELEIFAHHEDRDVVGEVNSWLDDNQNCQFTELQRVKMISMSGGKHELDFIRFLLLSSPVLERMTVKPASYNGYSELLKKLLLFRRASLCAEIIYLDP
;
A
#
# COMPACT_ATOMS: atom_id res chain seq x y z
N MET A 1 100.83 24.16 -19.62
CA MET A 1 99.58 24.04 -20.38
C MET A 1 98.48 23.68 -19.40
N GLY A 2 97.62 24.64 -19.09
CA GLY A 2 96.46 24.42 -18.23
C GLY A 2 95.32 23.80 -19.04
N HIS A 3 94.67 22.80 -18.46
CA HIS A 3 93.31 22.42 -18.82
C HIS A 3 92.47 22.35 -17.54
N SER A 4 91.64 23.38 -17.40
CA SER A 4 90.54 23.45 -16.45
C SER A 4 89.44 22.48 -16.89
N SER A 5 89.09 21.51 -16.05
CA SER A 5 87.84 20.75 -16.18
C SER A 5 87.04 20.93 -14.90
N GLN A 6 86.00 21.75 -15.01
CA GLN A 6 84.96 21.94 -14.01
C GLN A 6 84.14 20.65 -13.89
N ASN A 7 84.13 20.02 -12.72
CA ASN A 7 83.10 19.04 -12.38
C ASN A 7 82.04 19.72 -11.53
N GLN A 8 80.86 19.88 -12.13
CA GLN A 8 79.64 20.37 -11.52
C GLN A 8 79.21 19.45 -10.37
N THR A 9 78.88 20.05 -9.24
CA THR A 9 78.32 19.37 -8.07
C THR A 9 76.81 19.23 -8.27
N GLU A 10 76.30 18.02 -8.46
CA GLU A 10 74.85 17.75 -8.45
C GLU A 10 74.27 17.95 -7.04
N PRO A 11 73.11 18.60 -6.87
CA PRO A 11 72.45 18.73 -5.58
C PRO A 11 71.77 17.40 -5.18
N PRO A 12 71.63 17.11 -3.88
CA PRO A 12 71.04 15.86 -3.41
C PRO A 12 69.57 15.77 -3.83
N LYS A 13 69.19 14.62 -4.42
CA LYS A 13 67.81 14.28 -4.80
C LYS A 13 66.86 14.57 -3.64
N LEU A 14 65.90 15.49 -3.87
CA LEU A 14 64.79 15.74 -2.96
C LEU A 14 64.09 14.41 -2.64
N ARG A 15 64.04 14.06 -1.35
CA ARG A 15 63.14 13.04 -0.80
C ARG A 15 61.73 13.36 -1.31
N SER A 16 61.18 12.49 -2.15
CA SER A 16 59.77 12.54 -2.51
C SER A 16 58.95 12.46 -1.23
N LYS A 17 58.18 13.53 -0.93
CA LYS A 17 57.13 13.47 0.08
C LYS A 17 56.14 12.41 -0.41
N VAL A 18 56.18 11.23 0.19
CA VAL A 18 55.11 10.25 0.05
C VAL A 18 53.86 10.91 0.63
N GLU A 19 52.95 11.37 -0.22
CA GLU A 19 51.59 11.68 0.20
C GLU A 19 51.01 10.41 0.80
N ILE A 20 50.91 10.38 2.13
CA ILE A 20 50.16 9.35 2.84
C ILE A 20 48.70 9.60 2.44
N LYS A 21 48.24 8.89 1.41
CA LYS A 21 46.84 8.90 0.98
C LYS A 21 46.01 8.43 2.17
N THR A 22 45.47 9.38 2.93
CA THR A 22 44.72 9.10 4.16
C THR A 22 43.58 8.16 3.83
N ASP A 23 43.54 6.99 4.47
CA ASP A 23 42.47 6.01 4.28
C ASP A 23 41.16 6.57 4.82
N LYS A 24 40.34 7.14 3.94
CA LYS A 24 39.09 7.78 4.32
C LYS A 24 38.02 6.77 4.73
N ILE A 25 38.07 5.53 4.22
CA ILE A 25 37.03 4.51 4.42
C ILE A 25 37.25 3.80 5.76
N SER A 26 38.48 3.47 6.12
CA SER A 26 38.78 2.88 7.44
C SER A 26 38.67 3.87 8.60
N ASN A 27 38.68 5.18 8.31
CA ASN A 27 38.57 6.22 9.32
C ASN A 27 37.14 6.70 9.59
N LEU A 28 36.13 6.12 8.92
CA LEU A 28 34.74 6.46 9.18
C LEU A 28 34.31 6.06 10.60
N PRO A 29 33.51 6.91 11.29
CA PRO A 29 32.84 6.57 12.53
C PRO A 29 31.91 5.35 12.39
N SER A 30 31.70 4.62 13.49
CA SER A 30 30.91 3.38 13.49
C SER A 30 29.47 3.58 13.04
N ASP A 31 28.84 4.67 13.48
CA ASP A 31 27.46 5.04 13.15
C ASP A 31 27.31 5.38 11.66
N VAL A 32 28.32 5.99 11.05
CA VAL A 32 28.35 6.27 9.61
C VAL A 32 28.49 4.97 8.81
N ILE A 33 29.37 4.07 9.24
CA ILE A 33 29.50 2.74 8.62
C ILE A 33 28.17 2.00 8.66
N GLU A 34 27.50 1.98 9.82
CA GLU A 34 26.20 1.34 9.98
C GLU A 34 25.14 1.93 9.04
N LYS A 35 25.03 3.25 8.94
CA LYS A 35 24.14 3.93 7.98
C LYS A 35 24.45 3.57 6.54
N ILE A 36 25.73 3.47 6.16
CA ILE A 36 26.12 3.05 4.81
C ILE A 36 25.65 1.61 4.57
N LEU A 37 25.91 0.69 5.51
CA LEU A 37 25.54 -0.72 5.36
C LEU A 37 24.02 -0.94 5.30
N LEU A 38 23.23 -0.15 6.03
CA LEU A 38 21.75 -0.20 5.98
C LEU A 38 21.18 0.19 4.61
N LEU A 39 21.94 0.91 3.78
CA LEU A 39 21.56 1.28 2.42
C LEU A 39 22.00 0.25 1.37
N LEU A 40 22.76 -0.78 1.77
CA LEU A 40 23.27 -1.81 0.86
C LEU A 40 22.44 -3.09 0.97
N PRO A 41 22.26 -3.84 -0.14
CA PRO A 41 21.78 -5.21 -0.07
C PRO A 41 22.68 -6.05 0.84
N ILE A 42 22.10 -7.01 1.57
CA ILE A 42 22.82 -7.81 2.59
C ILE A 42 24.10 -8.44 2.05
N ARG A 43 24.08 -8.89 0.80
CA ARG A 43 25.24 -9.45 0.10
C ARG A 43 26.39 -8.46 0.00
N ASP A 44 26.10 -7.23 -0.40
CA ASP A 44 27.10 -6.20 -0.61
C ASP A 44 27.55 -5.62 0.73
N ALA A 45 26.66 -5.52 1.73
CA ALA A 45 27.00 -5.23 3.11
C ALA A 45 28.02 -6.24 3.67
N VAL A 46 27.81 -7.54 3.48
CA VAL A 46 28.77 -8.59 3.89
C VAL A 46 30.09 -8.48 3.13
N ARG A 47 30.07 -8.14 1.83
CA ARG A 47 31.30 -7.94 1.04
C ARG A 47 32.18 -6.82 1.56
N THR A 48 31.60 -5.78 2.18
CA THR A 48 32.40 -4.70 2.78
C THR A 48 33.32 -5.16 3.90
N SER A 49 33.13 -6.37 4.44
CA SER A 49 33.97 -6.97 5.49
C SER A 49 35.46 -7.06 5.12
N VAL A 50 35.78 -7.08 3.81
CA VAL A 50 37.17 -7.13 3.32
C VAL A 50 37.85 -5.76 3.26
N LEU A 51 37.10 -4.66 3.39
CA LEU A 51 37.63 -3.30 3.24
C LEU A 51 38.62 -2.95 4.34
N SER A 52 38.30 -3.27 5.60
CA SER A 52 39.24 -3.13 6.72
C SER A 52 38.79 -3.87 7.98
N ARG A 53 39.67 -3.91 9.00
CA ARG A 53 39.34 -4.51 10.30
C ARG A 53 38.11 -3.91 10.96
N LYS A 54 37.82 -2.63 10.75
CA LYS A 54 36.63 -1.96 11.32
C LYS A 54 35.33 -2.39 10.65
N TRP A 55 35.37 -2.74 9.37
CA TRP A 55 34.20 -3.16 8.59
C TRP A 55 33.90 -4.65 8.73
N ARG A 56 34.93 -5.45 9.03
CA ARG A 56 34.90 -6.92 9.05
C ARG A 56 33.67 -7.55 9.71
N TYR A 57 33.24 -7.03 10.87
CA TYR A 57 32.15 -7.60 11.66
C TYR A 57 30.90 -6.72 11.70
N LYS A 58 30.88 -5.60 10.97
CA LYS A 58 29.77 -4.62 11.06
C LYS A 58 28.48 -5.14 10.44
N SER A 59 28.57 -5.96 9.39
CA SER A 59 27.39 -6.62 8.83
C SER A 59 26.74 -7.61 9.80
N ALA A 60 27.51 -8.21 10.71
CA ALA A 60 27.03 -9.19 11.68
C ALA A 60 26.27 -8.56 12.87
N THR A 61 26.24 -7.22 12.96
CA THR A 61 25.52 -6.48 14.00
C THR A 61 24.37 -5.65 13.44
N LEU A 62 24.03 -5.80 12.15
CA LEU A 62 22.98 -5.01 11.52
C LEU A 62 21.59 -5.39 12.07
N PRO A 63 20.82 -4.42 12.58
CA PRO A 63 19.52 -4.72 13.16
C PRO A 63 18.45 -5.11 12.13
N ASN A 64 18.67 -4.77 10.86
CA ASN A 64 17.72 -4.99 9.78
C ASN A 64 18.31 -5.97 8.76
N LEU A 65 17.74 -7.16 8.68
CA LEU A 65 18.17 -8.21 7.75
C LEU A 65 17.14 -8.33 6.63
N LYS A 66 17.51 -7.84 5.44
CA LYS A 66 16.68 -7.91 4.23
C LYS A 66 17.24 -8.94 3.26
N PHE A 67 16.48 -10.00 3.02
CA PHE A 67 16.80 -11.06 2.08
C PHE A 67 15.83 -11.00 0.89
N ASP A 68 16.32 -10.44 -0.21
CA ASP A 68 15.58 -10.25 -1.45
C ASP A 68 16.25 -10.86 -2.69
N SER A 69 15.73 -10.57 -3.89
CA SER A 69 16.34 -11.00 -5.15
C SER A 69 17.79 -10.53 -5.30
N LEU A 70 18.17 -9.37 -4.73
CA LEU A 70 19.53 -8.82 -4.78
C LEU A 70 20.51 -9.53 -3.84
N SER A 71 20.00 -10.37 -2.94
CA SER A 71 20.79 -11.04 -1.91
C SER A 71 21.63 -12.21 -2.44
N VAL A 72 21.40 -12.65 -3.68
CA VAL A 72 22.16 -13.75 -4.32
C VAL A 72 22.81 -13.25 -5.61
N SER A 73 23.92 -13.86 -6.01
CA SER A 73 24.52 -13.63 -7.32
C SER A 73 24.01 -14.65 -8.33
N THR A 74 23.69 -14.22 -9.55
CA THR A 74 23.33 -15.09 -10.69
C THR A 74 24.45 -16.05 -11.14
N VAL A 75 25.65 -15.93 -10.54
CA VAL A 75 26.90 -16.53 -11.04
C VAL A 75 27.36 -17.74 -10.18
N LYS A 76 26.79 -17.98 -8.99
CA LYS A 76 27.23 -19.06 -8.08
C LYS A 76 26.10 -20.05 -7.76
N GLN A 77 26.46 -21.33 -7.61
CA GLN A 77 25.60 -22.44 -7.16
C GLN A 77 25.16 -22.35 -5.67
N THR A 78 25.45 -21.26 -4.96
CA THR A 78 24.98 -21.08 -3.58
C THR A 78 23.50 -20.76 -3.59
N THR A 79 22.68 -21.65 -3.03
CA THR A 79 21.24 -21.44 -2.87
C THR A 79 20.98 -20.25 -1.94
N PHE A 80 19.83 -19.59 -2.11
CA PHE A 80 19.40 -18.52 -1.21
C PHE A 80 19.30 -18.98 0.24
N ALA A 81 18.81 -20.19 0.48
CA ALA A 81 18.71 -20.75 1.82
C ALA A 81 20.07 -20.79 2.54
N ASN A 82 21.13 -21.21 1.84
CA ASN A 82 22.48 -21.24 2.41
C ASN A 82 22.97 -19.83 2.78
N ILE A 83 22.59 -18.80 2.02
CA ILE A 83 22.98 -17.41 2.33
C ILE A 83 22.27 -16.92 3.59
N VAL A 84 20.95 -17.16 3.70
CA VAL A 84 20.18 -16.82 4.90
C VAL A 84 20.78 -17.54 6.11
N ASP A 85 21.12 -18.82 5.97
CA ASP A 85 21.74 -19.62 7.03
C ASP A 85 23.05 -19.06 7.52
N GLN A 86 23.96 -18.76 6.60
CA GLN A 86 25.26 -18.24 6.97
C GLN A 86 25.15 -16.87 7.62
N VAL A 87 24.25 -16.00 7.12
CA VAL A 87 24.04 -14.69 7.73
C VAL A 87 23.46 -14.83 9.13
N LEU A 88 22.42 -15.65 9.33
CA LEU A 88 21.82 -15.87 10.66
C LEU A 88 22.78 -16.55 11.63
N LEU A 89 23.58 -17.52 11.17
CA LEU A 89 24.56 -18.24 12.00
C LEU A 89 25.69 -17.32 12.47
N LEU A 90 26.14 -16.40 11.61
CA LEU A 90 27.22 -15.46 11.91
C LEU A 90 26.71 -14.16 12.57
N HIS A 91 25.40 -13.99 12.69
CA HIS A 91 24.80 -12.81 13.29
C HIS A 91 25.03 -12.81 14.81
N ILE A 92 25.51 -11.69 15.34
CA ILE A 92 25.82 -11.51 16.77
C ILE A 92 25.07 -10.33 17.40
N GLY A 93 24.43 -9.49 16.58
CA GLY A 93 23.63 -8.36 17.05
C GLY A 93 22.16 -8.72 17.31
N PRO A 94 21.37 -7.74 17.81
CA PRO A 94 19.93 -7.89 17.89
C PRO A 94 19.29 -7.78 16.49
N ILE A 95 18.43 -8.73 16.13
CA ILE A 95 17.64 -8.67 14.90
C ILE A 95 16.31 -7.97 15.20
N CYS A 96 16.18 -6.72 14.76
CA CYS A 96 14.97 -5.92 14.96
C CYS A 96 13.98 -6.08 13.79
N SER A 97 14.48 -6.17 12.56
CA SER A 97 13.68 -6.37 11.34
C SER A 97 14.22 -7.53 10.52
N PHE A 98 13.31 -8.37 10.04
CA PHE A 98 13.61 -9.49 9.15
C PHE A 98 12.62 -9.49 7.99
N LEU A 99 13.15 -9.38 6.77
CA LEU A 99 12.37 -9.49 5.54
C LEU A 99 12.90 -10.64 4.71
N LEU A 100 12.01 -11.55 4.32
CA LEU A 100 12.28 -12.64 3.40
C LEU A 100 11.37 -12.54 2.18
N SER A 101 11.94 -12.19 1.04
CA SER A 101 11.22 -11.95 -0.22
C SER A 101 12.02 -12.51 -1.39
N ARG A 102 11.75 -13.75 -1.81
CA ARG A 102 12.37 -14.27 -3.02
C ARG A 102 11.35 -15.00 -3.91
N PRO A 103 11.16 -14.52 -5.16
CA PRO A 103 10.25 -15.14 -6.12
C PRO A 103 10.73 -16.48 -6.70
N ASP A 104 12.05 -16.64 -6.88
CA ASP A 104 12.58 -17.60 -7.87
C ASP A 104 13.19 -18.90 -7.30
N ASP A 105 13.42 -18.98 -5.98
CA ASP A 105 13.98 -20.20 -5.36
C ASP A 105 12.90 -20.99 -4.61
N PHE A 106 12.82 -22.30 -4.89
CA PHE A 106 12.07 -23.25 -4.07
C PHE A 106 12.72 -23.36 -2.68
N LEU A 107 12.33 -22.47 -1.76
CA LEU A 107 12.67 -22.60 -0.33
C LEU A 107 12.03 -23.87 0.24
N ALA A 108 12.74 -24.72 0.98
CA ALA A 108 12.06 -25.80 1.68
C ALA A 108 11.27 -25.22 2.87
N ASN A 109 10.11 -25.80 3.22
CA ASN A 109 9.36 -25.33 4.39
C ASN A 109 10.18 -25.45 5.68
N SER A 110 11.06 -26.46 5.76
CA SER A 110 12.01 -26.67 6.86
C SER A 110 13.04 -25.55 7.02
N ASP A 111 13.41 -24.86 5.93
CA ASP A 111 14.35 -23.74 6.00
C ASP A 111 13.69 -22.54 6.69
N ILE A 112 12.49 -22.18 6.22
CA ILE A 112 11.69 -21.10 6.80
C ILE A 112 11.36 -21.40 8.27
N GLU A 113 10.98 -22.63 8.59
CA GLU A 113 10.71 -23.05 9.97
C GLU A 113 11.93 -22.84 10.88
N ARG A 114 13.12 -23.25 10.45
CA ARG A 114 14.35 -23.07 11.20
C ARG A 114 14.71 -21.59 11.38
N TRP A 115 14.48 -20.75 10.37
CA TRP A 115 14.69 -19.31 10.46
C TRP A 115 13.73 -18.66 11.44
N ILE A 116 12.44 -18.96 11.34
CA ILE A 116 11.44 -18.43 12.28
C ILE A 116 11.73 -18.91 13.71
N LEU A 117 12.14 -20.17 13.89
CA LEU A 117 12.56 -20.67 15.20
C LEU A 117 13.75 -19.89 15.75
N HIS A 118 14.75 -19.57 14.93
CA HIS A 118 15.88 -18.73 15.33
C HIS A 118 15.42 -17.32 15.71
N LEU A 119 14.54 -16.70 14.90
CA LEU A 119 14.01 -15.36 15.14
C LEU A 119 13.12 -15.31 16.40
N SER A 120 12.36 -16.37 16.70
CA SER A 120 11.49 -16.44 17.87
C SER A 120 12.22 -16.38 19.20
N ARG A 121 13.52 -16.67 19.19
CA ARG A 121 14.42 -16.55 20.35
C ARG A 121 14.98 -15.13 20.52
N ASN A 122 14.69 -14.23 19.58
CA ASN A 122 15.15 -12.85 19.55
C ASN A 122 13.94 -11.90 19.66
N SER A 123 14.15 -10.69 20.19
CA SER A 123 13.11 -9.64 20.26
C SER A 123 12.93 -8.94 18.90
N ILE A 124 12.36 -9.66 17.94
CA ILE A 124 12.03 -9.12 16.61
C ILE A 124 10.82 -8.17 16.68
N LYS A 125 10.93 -7.03 16.01
CA LYS A 125 9.88 -6.00 15.96
C LYS A 125 9.15 -5.94 14.63
N GLU A 126 9.82 -6.28 13.53
CA GLU A 126 9.26 -6.20 12.19
C GLU A 126 9.55 -7.50 11.44
N PHE A 127 8.50 -8.13 10.92
CA PHE A 127 8.61 -9.40 10.22
C PHE A 127 7.82 -9.37 8.92
N THR A 128 8.50 -9.63 7.81
CA THR A 128 7.90 -9.74 6.49
C THR A 128 8.26 -11.08 5.87
N LEU A 129 7.23 -11.85 5.49
CA LEU A 129 7.37 -13.11 4.76
C LEU A 129 6.56 -13.04 3.46
N GLU A 130 7.27 -12.92 2.34
CA GLU A 130 6.69 -12.98 1.01
C GLU A 130 6.88 -14.38 0.42
N ASN A 131 5.87 -15.24 0.58
CA ASN A 131 5.88 -16.57 -0.03
C ASN A 131 5.33 -16.49 -1.46
N TRP A 132 6.19 -16.54 -2.46
CA TRP A 132 5.80 -16.50 -3.87
C TRP A 132 5.47 -17.88 -4.47
N LYS A 133 5.51 -18.95 -3.66
CA LYS A 133 5.16 -20.30 -4.13
C LYS A 133 3.70 -20.41 -4.56
N SER A 134 3.42 -21.49 -5.28
CA SER A 134 2.06 -21.88 -5.69
C SER A 134 1.20 -22.43 -4.54
N HIS A 135 1.79 -22.94 -3.46
CA HIS A 135 1.06 -23.48 -2.31
C HIS A 135 1.15 -22.55 -1.09
N LEU A 136 0.11 -22.58 -0.26
CA LEU A 136 0.09 -21.89 1.04
C LEU A 136 1.21 -22.42 1.95
N TYR A 137 1.88 -21.52 2.67
CA TYR A 137 2.86 -21.87 3.69
C TYR A 137 2.19 -21.88 5.07
N GLU A 138 2.20 -23.03 5.75
CA GLU A 138 1.72 -23.14 7.12
C GLU A 138 2.71 -22.49 8.08
N MET A 139 2.25 -21.47 8.80
CA MET A 139 3.09 -20.71 9.71
C MET A 139 3.41 -21.53 10.98
N PRO A 140 4.70 -21.71 11.35
CA PRO A 140 5.07 -22.54 12.48
C PRO A 140 4.63 -21.93 13.82
N LEU A 141 4.33 -22.79 14.79
CA LEU A 141 3.80 -22.38 16.10
C LEU A 141 4.72 -21.42 16.88
N CYS A 142 6.04 -21.50 16.66
CA CYS A 142 7.02 -20.60 17.29
C CYS A 142 6.86 -19.14 16.86
N PHE A 143 6.29 -18.87 15.68
CA PHE A 143 5.96 -17.53 15.22
C PHE A 143 5.05 -16.78 16.20
N PHE A 144 4.04 -17.48 16.72
CA PHE A 144 3.05 -16.93 17.64
C PHE A 144 3.60 -16.67 19.06
N SER A 145 4.86 -17.03 19.32
CA SER A 145 5.55 -16.72 20.58
C SER A 145 6.20 -15.33 20.59
N CYS A 146 6.35 -14.69 19.43
CA CYS A 146 7.02 -13.40 19.27
C CYS A 146 6.14 -12.21 19.69
N GLN A 147 6.12 -11.87 20.98
CA GLN A 147 5.19 -10.85 21.53
C GLN A 147 5.60 -9.39 21.26
N ASP A 148 6.87 -9.15 20.93
CA ASP A 148 7.44 -7.81 20.73
C ASP A 148 7.19 -7.23 19.32
N MET A 149 6.56 -8.01 18.43
CA MET A 149 6.28 -7.60 17.05
C MET A 149 5.35 -6.39 17.01
N THR A 150 5.75 -5.41 16.19
CA THR A 150 5.05 -4.15 15.93
C THR A 150 4.53 -4.05 14.51
N HIS A 151 5.17 -4.70 13.54
CA HIS A 151 4.77 -4.76 12.14
C HIS A 151 4.91 -6.19 11.62
N ILE A 152 3.85 -6.72 11.02
CA ILE A 152 3.79 -8.07 10.45
C ILE A 152 3.19 -7.95 9.05
N ASP A 153 3.94 -8.37 8.04
CA ASP A 153 3.50 -8.44 6.66
C ASP A 153 3.63 -9.89 6.16
N LEU A 154 2.50 -10.52 5.83
CA LEU A 154 2.43 -11.93 5.46
C LEU A 154 1.76 -12.08 4.10
N TYR A 155 2.40 -12.81 3.21
CA TYR A 155 1.88 -13.08 1.87
C TYR A 155 1.79 -14.59 1.65
N ARG A 156 0.64 -15.09 1.18
CA ARG A 156 0.39 -16.50 0.85
C ARG A 156 0.71 -17.49 1.98
N CYS A 157 0.19 -17.18 3.17
CA CYS A 157 0.38 -17.97 4.39
C CYS A 157 -0.94 -18.59 4.88
N LEU A 158 -0.84 -19.72 5.59
CA LEU A 158 -1.92 -20.31 6.38
C LEU A 158 -1.61 -20.06 7.87
N LEU A 159 -2.52 -19.37 8.56
CA LEU A 159 -2.38 -19.05 9.97
C LEU A 159 -3.25 -19.95 10.85
N GLN A 160 -2.60 -20.71 11.74
CA GLN A 160 -3.25 -21.54 12.75
C GLN A 160 -2.61 -21.27 14.13
N PRO A 161 -2.97 -20.15 14.79
CA PRO A 161 -2.48 -19.84 16.12
C PRO A 161 -2.88 -20.95 17.12
N PRO A 162 -1.98 -21.37 18.02
CA PRO A 162 -2.31 -22.33 19.06
C PRO A 162 -3.30 -21.72 20.05
N SER A 163 -4.05 -22.56 20.78
CA SER A 163 -4.98 -22.11 21.84
C SER A 163 -4.28 -21.34 22.98
N THR A 164 -2.97 -21.50 23.14
CA THR A 164 -2.12 -20.79 24.10
C THR A 164 -1.67 -19.41 23.62
N PHE A 165 -2.02 -19.00 22.40
CA PHE A 165 -1.59 -17.73 21.82
C PHE A 165 -2.09 -16.54 22.64
N LYS A 166 -1.15 -15.74 23.16
CA LYS A 166 -1.41 -14.59 24.03
C LYS A 166 -1.53 -13.25 23.31
N GLY A 167 -1.47 -13.27 21.97
CA GLY A 167 -1.50 -12.07 21.14
C GLY A 167 -0.17 -11.43 20.83
N PHE A 168 -0.15 -10.66 19.74
CA PHE A 168 0.90 -9.71 19.44
C PHE A 168 0.57 -8.36 20.12
N ARG A 169 0.89 -8.26 21.41
CA ARG A 169 0.45 -7.14 22.26
C ARG A 169 1.01 -5.78 21.84
N SER A 170 2.15 -5.79 21.15
CA SER A 170 2.83 -4.59 20.64
C SER A 170 2.48 -4.25 19.18
N LEU A 171 1.62 -5.05 18.54
CA LEU A 171 1.34 -4.94 17.11
C LEU A 171 0.62 -3.64 16.79
N LYS A 172 1.16 -2.90 15.82
CA LYS A 172 0.62 -1.63 15.31
C LYS A 172 0.17 -1.74 13.87
N SER A 173 0.86 -2.55 13.06
CA SER A 173 0.53 -2.79 11.65
C SER A 173 0.46 -4.28 11.37
N LEU A 174 -0.62 -4.69 10.73
CA LEU A 174 -0.80 -6.05 10.20
C LEU A 174 -1.21 -5.96 8.73
N CYS A 175 -0.36 -6.46 7.85
CA CYS A 175 -0.67 -6.64 6.44
C CYS A 175 -0.75 -8.14 6.14
N MET A 176 -1.85 -8.56 5.54
CA MET A 176 -2.05 -9.93 5.09
C MET A 176 -2.52 -9.91 3.65
N GLU A 177 -1.80 -10.62 2.79
CA GLU A 177 -2.14 -10.77 1.38
C GLU A 177 -2.23 -12.25 1.01
N ASN A 178 -3.35 -12.69 0.41
CA ASN A 178 -3.59 -14.09 0.07
C ASN A 178 -3.41 -15.03 1.28
N VAL A 179 -3.77 -14.57 2.48
CA VAL A 179 -3.65 -15.35 3.73
C VAL A 179 -4.96 -16.07 3.99
N THR A 180 -4.87 -17.36 4.33
CA THR A 180 -6.02 -18.18 4.72
C THR A 180 -6.06 -18.30 6.25
N LEU A 181 -7.22 -18.00 6.83
CA LEU A 181 -7.46 -18.10 8.27
C LEU A 181 -8.96 -18.29 8.55
N ALA A 182 -9.30 -19.03 9.61
CA ALA A 182 -10.70 -19.23 9.98
C ALA A 182 -11.29 -17.95 10.62
N PRO A 183 -12.59 -17.63 10.43
CA PRO A 183 -13.20 -16.40 10.95
C PRO A 183 -13.02 -16.19 12.47
N ASP A 184 -13.21 -17.26 13.26
CA ASP A 184 -13.05 -17.19 14.72
C ASP A 184 -11.59 -16.95 15.14
N VAL A 185 -10.67 -17.54 14.38
CA VAL A 185 -9.22 -17.34 14.57
C VAL A 185 -8.85 -15.88 14.29
N PHE A 186 -9.40 -15.29 13.22
CA PHE A 186 -9.20 -13.88 12.91
C PHE A 186 -9.61 -12.98 14.06
N LYS A 187 -10.84 -13.18 14.54
CA LYS A 187 -11.44 -12.35 15.57
C LYS A 187 -10.60 -12.41 16.84
N ASN A 188 -10.18 -13.61 17.23
CA ASN A 188 -9.30 -13.81 18.38
C ASN A 188 -7.92 -13.17 18.18
N LEU A 189 -7.34 -13.27 16.97
CA LEU A 189 -6.06 -12.63 16.64
C LEU A 189 -6.12 -11.11 16.87
N ILE A 190 -7.18 -10.46 16.37
CA ILE A 190 -7.32 -9.00 16.44
C ILE A 190 -7.61 -8.52 17.86
N VAL A 191 -8.49 -9.19 18.60
CA VAL A 191 -8.76 -8.88 20.03
C VAL A 191 -7.46 -8.93 20.85
N CYS A 192 -6.56 -9.85 20.47
CA CYS A 192 -5.26 -10.02 21.08
C CYS A 192 -4.19 -9.01 20.61
N CYS A 193 -4.55 -8.05 19.75
CA CYS A 193 -3.69 -6.98 19.23
C CYS A 193 -4.25 -5.57 19.57
N PRO A 194 -4.29 -5.15 20.85
CA PRO A 194 -5.00 -3.94 21.29
C PRO A 194 -4.37 -2.62 20.84
N LEU A 195 -3.16 -2.65 20.27
CA LEU A 195 -2.45 -1.46 19.78
C LEU A 195 -2.51 -1.29 18.25
N LEU A 196 -3.28 -2.14 17.57
CA LEU A 196 -3.37 -2.16 16.12
C LEU A 196 -3.94 -0.84 15.58
N LYS A 197 -3.16 -0.17 14.73
CA LYS A 197 -3.48 1.09 14.05
C LYS A 197 -3.76 0.89 12.57
N THR A 198 -3.07 -0.06 11.95
CA THR A 198 -3.15 -0.33 10.52
C THR A 198 -3.47 -1.79 10.28
N LEU A 199 -4.55 -2.04 9.53
CA LEU A 199 -4.95 -3.38 9.11
C LEU A 199 -5.17 -3.40 7.60
N ARG A 200 -4.41 -4.23 6.90
CA ARG A 200 -4.59 -4.48 5.47
C ARG A 200 -4.89 -5.95 5.22
N LEU A 201 -5.99 -6.20 4.53
CA LEU A 201 -6.52 -7.51 4.21
C LEU A 201 -6.71 -7.60 2.70
N LEU A 202 -5.73 -8.16 2.00
CA LEU A 202 -5.72 -8.24 0.55
C LEU A 202 -5.96 -9.69 0.16
N ASN A 203 -7.05 -9.99 -0.54
CA ASN A 203 -7.36 -11.32 -1.07
C ASN A 203 -7.32 -12.44 -0.01
N CYS A 204 -7.76 -12.14 1.22
CA CYS A 204 -7.74 -13.11 2.32
C CYS A 204 -9.04 -13.90 2.38
N ASP A 205 -8.90 -15.22 2.53
CA ASP A 205 -10.04 -16.14 2.69
C ASP A 205 -10.56 -16.14 4.13
N GLY A 206 -11.85 -16.46 4.29
CA GLY A 206 -12.46 -16.59 5.62
C GLY A 206 -12.93 -15.28 6.26
N LEU A 207 -12.96 -14.17 5.51
CA LEU A 207 -13.39 -12.86 5.99
C LEU A 207 -14.91 -12.59 5.87
N ARG A 208 -15.74 -13.62 5.68
CA ARG A 208 -17.17 -13.47 5.37
C ARG A 208 -17.98 -12.77 6.48
N HIS A 209 -17.52 -12.81 7.74
CA HIS A 209 -18.21 -12.14 8.86
C HIS A 209 -17.21 -11.46 9.79
N LEU A 210 -16.56 -10.39 9.32
CA LEU A 210 -15.63 -9.63 10.15
C LEU A 210 -16.38 -8.78 11.17
N LYS A 211 -16.57 -9.33 12.36
CA LYS A 211 -16.94 -8.58 13.56
C LYS A 211 -15.72 -8.45 14.46
N MET A 212 -15.17 -7.25 14.56
CA MET A 212 -13.95 -7.00 15.32
C MET A 212 -14.04 -5.74 16.18
N ASP A 213 -13.40 -5.81 17.35
CA ASP A 213 -13.18 -4.68 18.24
C ASP A 213 -11.73 -4.22 18.07
N ALA A 214 -11.53 -3.05 17.51
CA ALA A 214 -10.22 -2.50 17.20
C ALA A 214 -10.18 -0.99 17.54
N PRO A 215 -10.09 -0.62 18.84
CA PRO A 215 -10.36 0.74 19.29
C PRO A 215 -9.30 1.77 18.85
N LYS A 216 -8.09 1.31 18.52
CA LYS A 216 -6.98 2.16 18.05
C LYS A 216 -6.77 2.11 16.54
N LEU A 217 -7.65 1.43 15.81
CA LEU A 217 -7.54 1.33 14.37
C LEU A 217 -7.75 2.69 13.72
N GLU A 218 -6.78 3.11 12.91
CA GLU A 218 -6.74 4.40 12.21
C GLU A 218 -6.93 4.19 10.70
N LEU A 219 -6.41 3.07 10.16
CA LEU A 219 -6.48 2.70 8.75
C LEU A 219 -6.95 1.26 8.57
N LEU A 220 -7.97 1.08 7.71
CA LEU A 220 -8.42 -0.21 7.22
C LEU A 220 -8.33 -0.26 5.69
N GLU A 221 -7.69 -1.30 5.17
CA GLU A 221 -7.68 -1.59 3.74
C GLU A 221 -8.16 -3.03 3.50
N VAL A 222 -9.13 -3.19 2.62
CA VAL A 222 -9.68 -4.49 2.24
C VAL A 222 -9.72 -4.59 0.73
N GLU A 223 -9.07 -5.61 0.18
CA GLU A 223 -9.15 -5.96 -1.24
C GLU A 223 -9.64 -7.40 -1.36
N VAL A 224 -10.57 -7.64 -2.27
CA VAL A 224 -11.13 -8.96 -2.54
C VAL A 224 -11.17 -9.15 -4.05
N ASP A 225 -10.31 -10.02 -4.59
CA ASP A 225 -10.22 -10.35 -6.02
C ASP A 225 -11.07 -11.56 -6.43
N GLU A 226 -11.34 -12.47 -5.50
CA GLU A 226 -12.20 -13.63 -5.73
C GLU A 226 -13.18 -13.82 -4.56
N GLY A 227 -14.41 -14.24 -4.87
CA GLY A 227 -15.44 -14.52 -3.89
C GLY A 227 -16.39 -13.36 -3.60
N VAL A 228 -17.05 -13.46 -2.44
CA VAL A 228 -18.20 -12.64 -2.05
C VAL A 228 -17.80 -11.78 -0.86
N PHE A 229 -17.79 -10.45 -1.03
CA PHE A 229 -17.58 -9.52 0.08
C PHE A 229 -18.87 -9.35 0.88
N GLU A 230 -18.89 -9.95 2.07
CA GLU A 230 -19.92 -9.72 3.07
C GLU A 230 -19.41 -8.67 4.07
N MET A 231 -20.29 -7.74 4.42
CA MET A 231 -19.98 -6.49 5.13
C MET A 231 -19.05 -6.66 6.35
N VAL A 232 -18.02 -5.82 6.43
CA VAL A 232 -17.16 -5.70 7.64
C VAL A 232 -17.93 -4.91 8.70
N ASN A 233 -18.26 -5.56 9.82
CA ASN A 233 -18.90 -4.94 10.96
C ASN A 233 -17.84 -4.55 12.00
N LEU A 234 -17.33 -3.34 11.86
CA LEU A 234 -16.37 -2.77 12.81
C LEU A 234 -17.13 -2.21 14.02
N GLN A 235 -16.75 -2.67 15.21
CA GLN A 235 -17.25 -2.15 16.47
C GLN A 235 -16.15 -1.38 17.19
N ASN A 236 -16.52 -0.32 17.91
CA ASN A 236 -15.61 0.50 18.71
C ASN A 236 -14.44 1.16 17.94
N THR A 237 -14.50 1.28 16.61
CA THR A 237 -13.45 1.89 15.79
C THR A 237 -13.56 3.42 15.70
N LEU A 238 -13.60 4.10 16.84
CA LEU A 238 -13.82 5.56 16.89
C LEU A 238 -12.66 6.38 16.27
N ASN A 239 -11.46 5.79 16.21
CA ASN A 239 -10.26 6.42 15.65
C ASN A 239 -10.09 6.18 14.14
N LEU A 240 -10.98 5.39 13.53
CA LEU A 240 -10.85 5.02 12.13
C LEU A 240 -11.08 6.24 11.24
N ALA A 241 -10.02 6.65 10.55
CA ALA A 241 -10.00 7.86 9.74
C ALA A 241 -9.84 7.57 8.25
N ASP A 242 -9.22 6.46 7.90
CA ASP A 242 -8.94 6.06 6.52
C ASP A 242 -9.48 4.65 6.26
N VAL A 243 -10.35 4.52 5.24
CA VAL A 243 -10.86 3.24 4.81
C VAL A 243 -10.78 3.09 3.30
N SER A 244 -10.16 1.99 2.86
CA SER A 244 -10.04 1.59 1.47
C SER A 244 -10.71 0.23 1.28
N ILE A 245 -11.64 0.13 0.32
CA ILE A 245 -12.30 -1.13 -0.05
C ILE A 245 -12.27 -1.27 -1.57
N THR A 246 -11.66 -2.35 -2.04
CA THR A 246 -11.55 -2.69 -3.47
C THR A 246 -12.19 -4.05 -3.72
N LEU A 247 -13.21 -4.10 -4.58
CA LEU A 247 -14.00 -5.31 -4.82
C LEU A 247 -13.85 -5.81 -6.25
N ALA A 248 -13.63 -7.12 -6.39
CA ALA A 248 -13.44 -7.84 -7.63
C ALA A 248 -14.47 -7.54 -8.72
N ILE A 249 -14.04 -7.78 -9.95
CA ILE A 249 -14.92 -7.80 -11.10
C ILE A 249 -15.70 -9.12 -11.11
N ASN A 250 -16.85 -9.16 -10.43
CA ASN A 250 -17.78 -10.26 -10.55
C ASN A 250 -19.03 -9.80 -11.31
N ASP A 251 -19.29 -10.41 -12.46
CA ASP A 251 -20.42 -10.06 -13.33
C ASP A 251 -21.73 -10.72 -12.92
N ASP A 252 -21.67 -11.81 -12.15
CA ASP A 252 -22.87 -12.48 -11.68
C ASP A 252 -23.38 -11.86 -10.37
N LEU A 253 -24.32 -10.92 -10.50
CA LEU A 253 -25.01 -10.29 -9.37
C LEU A 253 -25.78 -11.32 -8.50
N ARG A 254 -25.96 -12.55 -8.96
CA ARG A 254 -26.61 -13.64 -8.20
C ARG A 254 -25.80 -14.14 -7.01
N GLN A 255 -24.50 -13.83 -6.96
CA GLN A 255 -23.64 -14.14 -5.81
C GLN A 255 -23.40 -12.93 -4.90
N VAL A 256 -24.03 -11.78 -5.18
CA VAL A 256 -23.97 -10.63 -4.28
C VAL A 256 -24.69 -11.01 -2.99
N PRO A 257 -24.04 -10.92 -1.83
CA PRO A 257 -24.71 -11.27 -0.60
C PRO A 257 -25.81 -10.24 -0.34
N ASP A 258 -26.83 -10.66 0.38
CA ASP A 258 -28.00 -9.83 0.72
C ASP A 258 -27.65 -8.64 1.66
N SER A 259 -26.36 -8.38 1.87
CA SER A 259 -25.80 -7.36 2.74
C SER A 259 -26.06 -5.96 2.18
N ASN A 260 -26.77 -5.15 2.96
CA ASN A 260 -26.99 -3.75 2.66
C ASN A 260 -25.69 -2.96 2.94
N LEU A 261 -24.83 -2.78 1.93
CA LEU A 261 -23.58 -2.00 2.06
C LEU A 261 -23.82 -0.57 2.55
N VAL A 262 -25.04 -0.05 2.46
CA VAL A 262 -25.40 1.26 3.01
C VAL A 262 -25.24 1.29 4.55
N GLN A 263 -25.42 0.15 5.24
CA GLN A 263 -25.20 0.05 6.69
C GLN A 263 -23.73 0.22 7.09
N PHE A 264 -22.80 0.06 6.15
CA PHE A 264 -21.37 0.32 6.37
C PHE A 264 -21.17 1.72 6.93
N PHE A 265 -21.83 2.73 6.36
CA PHE A 265 -21.67 4.13 6.75
C PHE A 265 -22.22 4.48 8.15
N VAL A 266 -23.11 3.66 8.71
CA VAL A 266 -23.69 3.89 10.05
C VAL A 266 -22.64 3.77 11.16
N HIS A 267 -21.57 3.02 10.92
CA HIS A 267 -20.58 2.71 11.94
C HIS A 267 -19.42 3.74 11.98
N PHE A 268 -19.42 4.74 11.09
CA PHE A 268 -18.22 5.53 10.83
C PHE A 268 -18.43 7.06 10.71
N PRO A 269 -18.91 7.74 11.76
CA PRO A 269 -19.19 9.18 11.69
C PRO A 269 -17.94 10.06 11.52
N HIS A 270 -16.74 9.54 11.83
CA HIS A 270 -15.49 10.31 11.87
C HIS A 270 -14.51 10.03 10.73
N ILE A 271 -14.91 9.25 9.72
CA ILE A 271 -14.02 8.97 8.58
C ILE A 271 -13.64 10.26 7.85
N ARG A 272 -12.36 10.38 7.52
CA ARG A 272 -11.77 11.51 6.78
C ARG A 272 -11.40 11.15 5.36
N ARG A 273 -11.04 9.89 5.09
CA ARG A 273 -10.66 9.40 3.76
C ARG A 273 -11.40 8.10 3.45
N LEU A 274 -12.06 8.07 2.30
CA LEU A 274 -12.70 6.88 1.73
C LEU A 274 -12.15 6.61 0.35
N THR A 275 -11.75 5.37 0.10
CA THR A 275 -11.38 4.88 -1.22
C THR A 275 -12.20 3.65 -1.54
N PHE A 276 -12.95 3.71 -2.63
CA PHE A 276 -13.79 2.61 -3.12
C PHE A 276 -13.39 2.25 -4.54
N GLY A 277 -12.65 1.16 -4.68
CA GLY A 277 -12.14 0.68 -5.95
C GLY A 277 -13.07 -0.26 -6.70
N ARG A 278 -12.86 -0.35 -8.02
CA ARG A 278 -13.45 -1.36 -8.92
C ARG A 278 -14.98 -1.37 -8.85
N ASN A 279 -15.61 -2.46 -8.42
CA ASN A 279 -17.07 -2.64 -8.49
C ASN A 279 -17.84 -2.14 -7.27
N PHE A 280 -17.21 -1.46 -6.30
CA PHE A 280 -17.90 -1.08 -5.07
C PHE A 280 -19.24 -0.36 -5.29
N LEU A 281 -19.31 0.58 -6.24
CA LEU A 281 -20.55 1.29 -6.57
C LEU A 281 -21.62 0.37 -7.18
N LYS A 282 -21.22 -0.62 -7.98
CA LYS A 282 -22.11 -1.66 -8.52
C LYS A 282 -22.79 -2.39 -7.36
N TYR A 283 -22.02 -2.81 -6.35
CA TYR A 283 -22.53 -3.49 -5.15
C TYR A 283 -23.40 -2.58 -4.28
N LEU A 284 -22.99 -1.32 -4.10
CA LEU A 284 -23.74 -0.33 -3.33
C LEU A 284 -25.14 -0.07 -3.91
N ALA A 285 -25.27 -0.11 -5.24
CA ALA A 285 -26.53 0.18 -5.93
C ALA A 285 -27.50 -1.02 -6.06
N VAL A 286 -27.12 -2.22 -5.63
CA VAL A 286 -27.89 -3.47 -5.88
C VAL A 286 -29.31 -3.40 -5.30
N ARG A 287 -29.47 -2.88 -4.07
CA ARG A 287 -30.77 -2.83 -3.36
C ARG A 287 -31.56 -1.53 -3.57
N GLY A 288 -31.12 -0.68 -4.51
CA GLY A 288 -31.69 0.66 -4.67
C GLY A 288 -31.15 1.60 -3.61
N LEU A 289 -30.68 2.77 -4.04
CA LEU A 289 -30.06 3.74 -3.16
C LEU A 289 -31.10 4.72 -2.63
N PRO A 290 -31.07 5.04 -1.31
CA PRO A 290 -31.77 6.22 -0.84
C PRO A 290 -31.12 7.46 -1.47
N GLY A 291 -31.89 8.54 -1.65
CA GLY A 291 -31.37 9.81 -2.19
C GLY A 291 -30.19 10.40 -1.38
N LYS A 292 -30.06 9.98 -0.11
CA LYS A 292 -28.92 10.23 0.80
C LYS A 292 -28.64 8.99 1.65
N LEU A 293 -27.40 8.81 2.07
CA LEU A 293 -27.03 7.76 3.03
C LEU A 293 -27.81 7.95 4.36
N PRO A 294 -28.10 6.85 5.11
CA PRO A 294 -28.78 6.89 6.40
C PRO A 294 -28.07 7.76 7.44
N GLN A 295 -26.73 7.82 7.38
CA GLN A 295 -25.93 8.76 8.14
C GLN A 295 -24.95 9.46 7.20
N PRO A 296 -24.91 10.81 7.18
CA PRO A 296 -23.97 11.56 6.36
C PRO A 296 -22.55 11.47 6.93
N CYS A 297 -21.57 11.39 6.04
CA CYS A 297 -20.14 11.39 6.36
C CYS A 297 -19.66 12.83 6.60
N LEU A 298 -20.00 13.40 7.75
CA LEU A 298 -19.77 14.81 8.06
C LEU A 298 -18.29 15.22 8.13
N CYS A 299 -17.39 14.27 8.40
CA CYS A 299 -15.95 14.52 8.53
C CYS A 299 -15.15 14.18 7.25
N LEU A 300 -15.81 13.69 6.20
CA LEU A 300 -15.12 13.17 5.01
C LEU A 300 -14.47 14.31 4.23
N LYS A 301 -13.14 14.25 4.09
CA LYS A 301 -12.30 15.25 3.40
C LYS A 301 -11.87 14.77 2.01
N PHE A 302 -11.67 13.46 1.86
CA PHE A 302 -11.21 12.83 0.62
C PHE A 302 -12.11 11.65 0.26
N LEU A 303 -12.54 11.60 -0.99
CA LEU A 303 -13.29 10.48 -1.56
C LEU A 303 -12.65 10.06 -2.88
N SER A 304 -12.30 8.79 -3.01
CA SER A 304 -11.85 8.17 -4.24
C SER A 304 -12.81 7.06 -4.64
N ILE A 305 -13.33 7.09 -5.87
CA ILE A 305 -14.32 6.11 -6.36
C ILE A 305 -14.02 5.66 -7.79
N SER A 306 -14.28 4.38 -8.09
CA SER A 306 -14.35 3.89 -9.46
C SER A 306 -15.79 3.91 -9.97
N ILE A 307 -16.02 4.46 -11.16
CA ILE A 307 -17.36 4.61 -11.77
C ILE A 307 -17.36 4.02 -13.19
N ARG A 308 -18.34 3.16 -13.49
CA ARG A 308 -18.71 2.82 -14.87
C ARG A 308 -19.78 3.80 -15.36
N PHE A 309 -19.37 4.80 -16.14
CA PHE A 309 -20.26 5.86 -16.63
C PHE A 309 -21.37 5.39 -17.59
N LYS A 310 -21.28 4.17 -18.13
CA LYS A 310 -22.39 3.54 -18.87
C LYS A 310 -23.49 2.98 -17.95
N ALA A 311 -23.23 2.83 -16.65
CA ALA A 311 -24.17 2.26 -15.68
C ALA A 311 -24.82 3.37 -14.82
N LEU A 312 -26.06 3.74 -15.15
CA LEU A 312 -26.81 4.79 -14.43
C LEU A 312 -26.85 4.56 -12.90
N LYS A 313 -27.02 3.31 -12.48
CA LYS A 313 -27.04 2.92 -11.06
C LYS A 313 -25.77 3.32 -10.30
N GLU A 314 -24.60 3.23 -10.94
CA GLU A 314 -23.33 3.61 -10.32
C GLU A 314 -23.14 5.13 -10.28
N ILE A 315 -23.61 5.84 -11.30
CA ILE A 315 -23.64 7.32 -11.29
C ILE A 315 -24.51 7.79 -10.11
N LEU A 316 -25.70 7.21 -9.93
CA LEU A 316 -26.57 7.52 -8.80
C LEU A 316 -25.94 7.16 -7.44
N ALA A 317 -25.17 6.08 -7.37
CA ALA A 317 -24.38 5.70 -6.19
C ALA A 317 -23.32 6.75 -5.85
N ALA A 318 -22.54 7.17 -6.84
CA ALA A 318 -21.56 8.24 -6.67
C ALA A 318 -22.22 9.53 -6.17
N LEU A 319 -23.35 9.92 -6.76
CA LEU A 319 -24.09 11.12 -6.36
C LEU A 319 -24.65 11.02 -4.93
N CYS A 320 -25.15 9.86 -4.54
CA CYS A 320 -25.60 9.59 -3.17
C CYS A 320 -24.46 9.81 -2.16
N LEU A 321 -23.25 9.30 -2.46
CA LEU A 321 -22.05 9.50 -1.63
C LEU A 321 -21.65 10.97 -1.54
N LEU A 322 -21.58 11.67 -2.68
CA LEU A 322 -21.23 13.09 -2.74
C LEU A 322 -22.21 13.95 -1.93
N ARG A 323 -23.51 13.71 -2.07
CA ARG A 323 -24.58 14.42 -1.33
C ARG A 323 -24.56 14.17 0.16
N SER A 324 -23.99 13.04 0.57
CA SER A 324 -23.88 12.64 1.96
C SER A 324 -22.55 13.10 2.58
N SER A 325 -21.71 13.83 1.84
CA SER A 325 -20.36 14.22 2.24
C SER A 325 -20.16 15.75 2.13
N PRO A 326 -20.80 16.54 3.02
CA PRO A 326 -20.81 18.01 2.90
C PRO A 326 -19.44 18.68 3.10
N ALA A 327 -18.52 18.04 3.83
CA ALA A 327 -17.19 18.56 4.13
C ALA A 327 -16.11 18.11 3.12
N LEU A 328 -16.52 17.52 1.99
CA LEU A 328 -15.62 16.92 1.01
C LEU A 328 -14.78 17.99 0.32
N GLN A 329 -13.45 17.83 0.34
CA GLN A 329 -12.49 18.77 -0.23
C GLN A 329 -11.79 18.22 -1.47
N GLU A 330 -11.57 16.92 -1.51
CA GLU A 330 -10.87 16.23 -2.60
C GLU A 330 -11.70 15.05 -3.12
N LEU A 331 -11.90 15.00 -4.43
CA LEU A 331 -12.61 13.93 -5.12
C LEU A 331 -11.72 13.32 -6.21
N GLU A 332 -11.42 12.04 -6.12
CA GLU A 332 -10.80 11.27 -7.20
C GLU A 332 -11.82 10.31 -7.82
N ILE A 333 -11.91 10.31 -9.15
CA ILE A 333 -12.79 9.42 -9.91
C ILE A 333 -11.96 8.66 -10.92
N PHE A 334 -12.07 7.34 -10.90
CA PHE A 334 -11.50 6.45 -11.91
C PHE A 334 -12.63 5.99 -12.84
N ALA A 335 -12.57 6.38 -14.11
CA ALA A 335 -13.48 5.86 -15.12
C ALA A 335 -13.06 4.44 -15.51
N HIS A 336 -13.96 3.49 -15.29
CA HIS A 336 -13.76 2.09 -15.66
C HIS A 336 -14.49 1.79 -16.97
N HIS A 337 -13.77 1.22 -17.94
CA HIS A 337 -14.28 0.93 -19.29
C HIS A 337 -14.46 -0.57 -19.44
N GLU A 338 -15.70 -1.01 -19.62
CA GLU A 338 -16.03 -2.38 -20.02
C GLU A 338 -16.85 -2.35 -21.31
N ASP A 339 -16.58 -3.31 -22.19
CA ASP A 339 -17.14 -3.40 -23.54
C ASP A 339 -18.58 -3.95 -23.59
N ARG A 340 -19.16 -4.41 -22.48
CA ARG A 340 -20.51 -4.98 -22.49
C ARG A 340 -21.56 -3.90 -22.27
N ASP A 341 -22.09 -3.44 -23.39
CA ASP A 341 -23.13 -2.42 -23.48
C ASP A 341 -24.45 -2.81 -22.80
N VAL A 342 -25.02 -1.86 -22.06
CA VAL A 342 -26.46 -1.64 -22.07
C VAL A 342 -26.66 -0.15 -22.32
N VAL A 343 -26.95 0.18 -23.58
CA VAL A 343 -27.47 1.49 -23.98
C VAL A 343 -28.85 1.63 -23.32
N GLY A 344 -29.01 2.61 -22.44
CA GLY A 344 -30.28 2.82 -21.75
C GLY A 344 -30.33 4.10 -20.94
N GLU A 345 -31.10 5.04 -21.47
CA GLU A 345 -31.74 6.19 -20.85
C GLU A 345 -31.00 7.53 -20.74
N VAL A 346 -31.82 8.54 -21.05
CA VAL A 346 -31.57 9.97 -21.12
C VAL A 346 -31.07 10.48 -19.77
N ASN A 347 -30.33 11.59 -19.79
CA ASN A 347 -29.75 12.34 -18.67
C ASN A 347 -30.73 12.84 -17.59
N SER A 348 -31.80 12.10 -17.26
CA SER A 348 -32.80 12.43 -16.23
C SER A 348 -32.17 12.77 -14.89
N TRP A 349 -31.07 12.10 -14.53
CA TRP A 349 -30.35 12.40 -13.31
C TRP A 349 -29.74 13.81 -13.30
N LEU A 350 -29.41 14.46 -14.42
CA LEU A 350 -28.91 15.84 -14.35
C LEU A 350 -29.99 16.81 -13.88
N ASP A 351 -31.23 16.63 -14.36
CA ASP A 351 -32.35 17.50 -14.05
C ASP A 351 -32.77 17.40 -12.59
N ASP A 352 -32.80 16.17 -12.04
CA ASP A 352 -33.10 15.92 -10.62
C ASP A 352 -32.03 16.48 -9.66
N ASN A 353 -30.85 16.81 -10.18
CA ASN A 353 -29.67 17.12 -9.38
C ASN A 353 -29.14 18.55 -9.58
N GLN A 354 -29.80 19.41 -10.37
CA GLN A 354 -29.34 20.77 -10.70
C GLN A 354 -29.10 21.68 -9.48
N ASN A 355 -29.74 21.40 -8.34
CA ASN A 355 -29.62 22.20 -7.11
C ASN A 355 -28.52 21.71 -6.15
N CYS A 356 -27.71 20.73 -6.52
CA CYS A 356 -26.61 20.28 -5.67
C CYS A 356 -25.52 21.35 -5.59
N GLN A 357 -25.04 21.64 -4.38
CA GLN A 357 -23.88 22.49 -4.18
C GLN A 357 -22.84 21.76 -3.31
N PHE A 358 -21.62 21.67 -3.83
CA PHE A 358 -20.44 21.14 -3.15
C PHE A 358 -19.59 22.31 -2.68
N THR A 359 -19.99 22.89 -1.54
CA THR A 359 -19.45 24.16 -1.03
C THR A 359 -18.03 24.09 -0.49
N GLU A 360 -17.49 22.90 -0.27
CA GLU A 360 -16.13 22.67 0.25
C GLU A 360 -15.21 21.97 -0.78
N LEU A 361 -15.73 21.58 -1.95
CA LEU A 361 -15.00 20.77 -2.92
C LEU A 361 -14.00 21.64 -3.69
N GLN A 362 -12.72 21.47 -3.38
CA GLN A 362 -11.61 22.28 -3.91
C GLN A 362 -10.87 21.59 -5.06
N ARG A 363 -10.68 20.27 -4.97
CA ARG A 363 -9.87 19.50 -5.91
C ARG A 363 -10.65 18.31 -6.45
N VAL A 364 -10.74 18.22 -7.77
CA VAL A 364 -11.30 17.07 -8.48
C VAL A 364 -10.24 16.49 -9.38
N LYS A 365 -10.08 15.17 -9.38
CA LYS A 365 -9.21 14.45 -10.31
C LYS A 365 -10.01 13.33 -10.96
N MET A 366 -10.04 13.32 -12.28
CA MET A 366 -10.72 12.30 -13.07
C MET A 366 -9.69 11.58 -13.92
N ILE A 367 -9.61 10.27 -13.78
CA ILE A 367 -8.55 9.43 -14.33
C ILE A 367 -9.16 8.42 -15.31
N SER A 368 -8.42 8.14 -16.38
CA SER A 368 -8.80 7.22 -17.44
C SER A 368 -10.06 7.66 -18.18
N MET A 369 -10.23 8.93 -18.53
CA MET A 369 -11.44 9.40 -19.23
C MET A 369 -11.44 9.05 -20.73
N SER A 370 -12.57 8.59 -21.27
CA SER A 370 -12.73 8.30 -22.71
C SER A 370 -13.32 9.47 -23.51
N GLY A 371 -13.99 10.42 -22.84
CA GLY A 371 -14.70 11.53 -23.47
C GLY A 371 -16.13 11.22 -23.86
N GLY A 372 -16.68 10.11 -23.36
CA GLY A 372 -18.08 9.75 -23.54
C GLY A 372 -19.05 10.82 -23.02
N LYS A 373 -20.28 10.84 -23.54
CA LYS A 373 -21.29 11.84 -23.18
C LYS A 373 -21.56 11.88 -21.67
N HIS A 374 -21.76 10.72 -21.04
CA HIS A 374 -22.04 10.64 -19.59
C HIS A 374 -20.88 11.13 -18.72
N GLU A 375 -19.64 10.89 -19.14
CA GLU A 375 -18.45 11.42 -18.48
C GLU A 375 -18.41 12.95 -18.53
N LEU A 376 -18.62 13.50 -19.73
CA LEU A 376 -18.63 14.95 -19.95
C LEU A 376 -19.77 15.64 -19.21
N ASP A 377 -20.95 15.03 -19.18
CA ASP A 377 -22.09 15.55 -18.44
C ASP A 377 -21.84 15.52 -16.92
N PHE A 378 -21.14 14.50 -16.41
CA PHE A 378 -20.72 14.46 -15.01
C PHE A 378 -19.67 15.51 -14.67
N ILE A 379 -18.68 15.71 -15.54
CA ILE A 379 -17.71 16.80 -15.41
C ILE A 379 -18.43 18.15 -15.38
N ARG A 380 -19.35 18.38 -16.32
CA ARG A 380 -20.14 19.61 -16.40
C ARG A 380 -20.96 19.81 -15.13
N PHE A 381 -21.60 18.76 -14.63
CA PHE A 381 -22.34 18.80 -13.37
C PHE A 381 -21.45 19.22 -12.19
N LEU A 382 -20.27 18.62 -12.03
CA LEU A 382 -19.33 18.98 -10.96
C LEU A 382 -18.86 20.45 -11.07
N LEU A 383 -18.52 20.91 -12.29
CA LEU A 383 -18.09 22.29 -12.53
C LEU A 383 -19.18 23.32 -12.20
N LEU A 384 -20.45 22.99 -12.47
CA LEU A 384 -21.59 23.85 -12.17
C LEU A 384 -22.00 23.79 -10.70
N SER A 385 -21.72 22.68 -10.01
CA SER A 385 -22.16 22.44 -8.64
C SER A 385 -21.11 22.81 -7.59
N SER A 386 -19.89 23.18 -7.98
CA SER A 386 -18.75 23.40 -7.06
C SER A 386 -18.26 24.86 -7.08
N PRO A 387 -18.83 25.75 -6.26
CA PRO A 387 -18.52 27.18 -6.29
C PRO A 387 -17.13 27.55 -5.78
N VAL A 388 -16.49 26.68 -4.98
CA VAL A 388 -15.15 26.91 -4.41
C VAL A 388 -14.05 26.08 -5.07
N LEU A 389 -14.36 25.44 -6.21
CA LEU A 389 -13.41 24.57 -6.90
C LEU A 389 -12.16 25.34 -7.33
N GLU A 390 -10.99 24.86 -6.94
CA GLU A 390 -9.70 25.47 -7.28
C GLU A 390 -9.09 24.76 -8.50
N ARG A 391 -9.18 23.43 -8.53
CA ARG A 391 -8.50 22.62 -9.55
C ARG A 391 -9.33 21.40 -9.95
N MET A 392 -9.50 21.22 -11.25
CA MET A 392 -10.00 19.99 -11.85
C MET A 392 -8.93 19.41 -12.78
N THR A 393 -8.39 18.25 -12.42
CA THR A 393 -7.43 17.52 -13.25
C THR A 393 -8.15 16.41 -14.00
N VAL A 394 -8.03 16.37 -15.32
CA VAL A 394 -8.58 15.29 -16.15
C VAL A 394 -7.44 14.59 -16.87
N LYS A 395 -7.31 13.29 -16.64
CA LYS A 395 -6.35 12.40 -17.32
C LYS A 395 -7.12 11.45 -18.26
N PRO A 396 -6.88 11.52 -19.58
CA PRO A 396 -7.51 10.62 -20.55
C PRO A 396 -7.00 9.18 -20.44
N ALA A 397 -7.81 8.23 -20.91
CA ALA A 397 -7.45 6.81 -21.00
C ALA A 397 -6.47 6.51 -22.15
N SER A 398 -6.53 7.29 -23.23
CA SER A 398 -5.67 7.11 -24.40
C SER A 398 -5.47 8.43 -25.15
N TYR A 399 -4.52 8.44 -26.09
CA TYR A 399 -4.32 9.57 -27.01
C TYR A 399 -5.51 9.77 -27.98
N ASN A 400 -6.35 8.75 -28.19
CA ASN A 400 -7.50 8.83 -29.08
C ASN A 400 -8.64 9.61 -28.41
N GLY A 401 -9.15 10.65 -29.09
CA GLY A 401 -10.20 11.53 -28.54
C GLY A 401 -9.70 12.67 -27.64
N TYR A 402 -8.39 12.75 -27.38
CA TYR A 402 -7.73 13.75 -26.54
C TYR A 402 -8.12 15.19 -26.92
N SER A 403 -8.08 15.52 -28.21
CA SER A 403 -8.32 16.88 -28.71
C SER A 403 -9.80 17.30 -28.65
N GLU A 404 -10.71 16.35 -28.79
CA GLU A 404 -12.16 16.62 -28.76
C GLU A 404 -12.65 16.82 -27.33
N LEU A 405 -12.17 15.99 -26.40
CA LEU A 405 -12.45 16.11 -24.97
C LEU A 405 -11.95 17.46 -24.43
N LEU A 406 -10.72 17.85 -24.76
CA LEU A 406 -10.14 19.13 -24.35
C LEU A 406 -10.96 20.34 -24.86
N LYS A 407 -11.37 20.33 -26.14
CA LYS A 407 -12.22 21.39 -26.71
C LYS A 407 -13.55 21.52 -25.95
N LYS A 408 -14.19 20.41 -25.62
CA LYS A 408 -15.48 20.41 -24.90
C LYS A 408 -15.33 20.93 -23.47
N LEU A 409 -14.26 20.54 -22.76
CA LEU A 409 -14.00 21.00 -21.39
C LEU A 409 -13.79 22.51 -21.29
N LEU A 410 -13.09 23.10 -22.26
CA LEU A 410 -12.86 24.55 -22.29
C LEU A 410 -14.15 25.36 -22.44
N LEU A 411 -15.20 24.77 -23.01
CA LEU A 411 -16.50 25.43 -23.23
C LEU A 411 -17.44 25.36 -22.02
N PHE A 412 -17.11 24.56 -21.00
CA PHE A 412 -17.99 24.39 -19.85
C PHE A 412 -17.97 25.61 -18.93
N ARG A 413 -19.18 26.08 -18.59
CA ARG A 413 -19.39 27.08 -17.55
C ARG A 413 -18.98 26.50 -16.20
N ARG A 414 -18.46 27.37 -15.34
CA ARG A 414 -17.93 27.03 -14.01
C ARG A 414 -18.66 27.89 -12.99
N ALA A 415 -19.04 27.31 -11.85
CA ALA A 415 -19.54 28.08 -10.72
C ALA A 415 -18.41 28.81 -10.00
N SER A 416 -17.24 28.17 -9.89
CA SER A 416 -16.02 28.80 -9.39
C SER A 416 -15.33 29.62 -10.47
N LEU A 417 -15.01 30.88 -10.14
CA LEU A 417 -14.21 31.78 -10.97
C LEU A 417 -12.72 31.45 -10.94
N CYS A 418 -12.26 30.75 -9.89
CA CYS A 418 -10.86 30.40 -9.68
C CYS A 418 -10.51 28.99 -10.17
N ALA A 419 -11.50 28.22 -10.64
CA ALA A 419 -11.30 26.84 -11.07
C ALA A 419 -10.37 26.76 -12.28
N GLU A 420 -9.21 26.15 -12.09
CA GLU A 420 -8.28 25.78 -13.16
C GLU A 420 -8.57 24.35 -13.64
N ILE A 421 -8.69 24.16 -14.96
CA ILE A 421 -8.84 22.83 -15.55
C ILE A 421 -7.47 22.41 -16.11
N ILE A 422 -6.86 21.42 -15.48
CA ILE A 422 -5.57 20.85 -15.90
C ILE A 422 -5.86 19.57 -16.65
N TYR A 423 -5.37 19.50 -17.88
CA TYR A 423 -5.45 18.29 -18.69
C TYR A 423 -4.08 17.65 -18.76
N LEU A 424 -3.97 16.40 -18.31
CA LEU A 424 -2.71 15.67 -18.31
C LEU A 424 -2.56 14.85 -19.59
N ASP A 425 -1.31 14.67 -20.03
CA ASP A 425 -1.03 13.73 -21.09
C ASP A 425 -1.29 12.27 -20.61
N PRO A 426 -1.77 11.38 -21.51
CA PRO A 426 -2.13 9.99 -21.17
C PRO A 426 -0.97 9.20 -20.55
#